data_AF-H9X278-F1
#
_entry.id   AF-H9X278-F1
#
_cell.length_a   1.000
_cell.length_b   1.000
_cell.length_c   1.000
_cell.angle_alpha   90.00
_cell.angle_beta   90.00
_cell.angle_gamma   90.00
#
_symmetry.space_group_name_H-M   'P 1'
#
loop_
_entity.id
_entity.type
_entity.pdbx_description
1 polymer ?
#
loop_
_entity_poly.entity_id
_entity_poly.type
_entity_poly.pdbx_seq_one_letter_code
_entity_poly.pdbx_strand_id
1 'polypeptide(L)'
;KPEAKRDGNPLVFSYEDLQSMHYLHASICESMRLYPPVPLDSKHALLDDVLPDGTLVSKGTRVTYHPYAMGRMAAIWGTDCLQFKPERWLDEHGYFVPQSNFKFAVFQGGARICVGKDMAFIQMKYVAAAVVSMFRLRRPVHNSSV
;
A
#
# COMPACT_ATOMS: atom_id res chain seq x y z
N LYS A 1 -13.27 17.42 28.29
CA LYS A 1 -13.74 16.66 27.10
C LYS A 1 -14.02 15.25 27.59
N PRO A 2 -15.24 14.70 27.43
CA PRO A 2 -15.61 13.49 28.13
C PRO A 2 -14.78 12.31 27.61
N GLU A 3 -14.15 11.61 28.55
CA GLU A 3 -13.40 10.39 28.33
C GLU A 3 -14.41 9.29 27.97
N ALA A 4 -14.25 8.69 26.80
CA ALA A 4 -15.04 7.53 26.41
C ALA A 4 -14.72 6.39 27.38
N LYS A 5 -15.68 6.08 28.28
CA LYS A 5 -15.67 4.83 29.05
C LYS A 5 -15.62 3.68 28.04
N ARG A 6 -14.51 2.94 28.01
CA ARG A 6 -14.41 1.69 27.28
C ARG A 6 -15.04 0.61 28.13
N ASP A 7 -16.19 0.10 27.70
CA ASP A 7 -16.72 -1.16 28.20
C ASP A 7 -15.65 -2.23 27.97
N GLY A 8 -15.39 -3.06 28.99
CA GLY A 8 -14.27 -4.01 29.06
C GLY A 8 -14.33 -5.19 28.07
N ASN A 9 -14.96 -5.02 26.92
CA ASN A 9 -15.01 -6.00 25.85
C ASN A 9 -13.74 -5.87 24.97
N PRO A 10 -13.08 -6.98 24.58
CA PRO A 10 -11.97 -6.90 23.66
C PRO A 10 -12.43 -6.27 22.34
N LEU A 11 -11.66 -5.30 21.82
CA LEU A 11 -11.87 -4.73 20.49
C LEU A 11 -11.62 -5.83 19.46
N VAL A 12 -12.70 -6.43 18.97
CA VAL A 12 -12.70 -7.45 17.93
C VAL A 12 -13.40 -6.86 16.71
N PHE A 13 -12.69 -6.79 15.59
CA PHE A 13 -13.27 -6.39 14.31
C PHE A 13 -13.70 -7.63 13.54
N SER A 14 -14.96 -7.66 13.10
CA SER A 14 -15.44 -8.68 12.17
C SER A 14 -14.82 -8.49 10.78
N TYR A 15 -14.97 -9.49 9.91
CA TYR A 15 -14.51 -9.37 8.52
C TYR A 15 -15.27 -8.27 7.78
N GLU A 16 -16.58 -8.15 8.04
CA GLU A 16 -17.48 -7.15 7.48
C GLU A 16 -17.08 -5.73 7.93
N ASP A 17 -16.73 -5.56 9.21
CA ASP A 17 -16.18 -4.31 9.73
C ASP A 17 -14.93 -3.93 8.93
N LEU A 18 -13.98 -4.86 8.79
CA LEU A 18 -12.78 -4.61 8.02
C LEU A 18 -13.13 -4.24 6.59
N GLN A 19 -13.98 -4.98 5.88
CA GLN A 19 -14.35 -4.67 4.50
C GLN A 19 -14.88 -3.23 4.33
N SER A 20 -15.70 -2.75 5.26
CA SER A 20 -16.27 -1.39 5.24
C SER A 20 -15.26 -0.25 5.49
N MET A 21 -14.06 -0.54 6.01
CA MET A 21 -13.02 0.46 6.30
C MET A 21 -12.30 0.95 5.03
N HIS A 22 -13.01 1.67 4.16
CA HIS A 22 -12.46 2.19 2.88
C HIS A 22 -11.31 3.17 3.09
N TYR A 23 -11.46 4.14 4.00
CA TYR A 23 -10.41 5.13 4.25
C TYR A 23 -9.14 4.50 4.85
N LEU A 24 -9.28 3.48 5.70
CA LEU A 24 -8.13 2.74 6.23
C LEU A 24 -7.43 1.95 5.11
N HIS A 25 -8.19 1.31 4.23
CA HIS A 25 -7.64 0.59 3.09
C HIS A 25 -6.90 1.53 2.13
N ALA A 26 -7.50 2.70 1.83
CA ALA A 26 -6.86 3.78 1.08
C ALA A 26 -5.56 4.26 1.74
N SER A 27 -5.57 4.46 3.06
CA SER A 27 -4.39 4.88 3.83
C SER A 27 -3.27 3.83 3.79
N ILE A 28 -3.61 2.54 3.85
CA ILE A 28 -2.65 1.43 3.72
C ILE A 28 -2.07 1.38 2.30
N CYS A 29 -2.90 1.50 1.26
CA CYS A 29 -2.44 1.56 -0.13
C CYS A 29 -1.51 2.75 -0.37
N GLU A 30 -1.87 3.94 0.13
CA GLU A 30 -1.04 5.13 0.00
C GLU A 30 0.27 5.01 0.79
N SER A 31 0.22 4.38 1.97
CA SER A 31 1.42 4.09 2.76
C SER A 31 2.37 3.18 1.99
N MET A 32 1.86 2.10 1.40
CA MET A 32 2.68 1.17 0.62
C MET A 32 3.12 1.74 -0.74
N ARG A 33 2.40 2.70 -1.32
CA ARG A 33 2.85 3.40 -2.53
C ARG A 33 4.14 4.18 -2.26
N LEU A 34 4.20 4.87 -1.13
CA LEU A 34 5.38 5.62 -0.71
C LEU A 34 6.42 4.71 -0.03
N TYR A 35 6.00 3.74 0.76
CA TYR A 35 6.88 2.90 1.58
C TYR A 35 6.56 1.42 1.36
N PRO A 36 6.79 0.90 0.14
CA PRO A 36 6.54 -0.50 -0.15
C PRO A 36 7.47 -1.41 0.68
N PRO A 37 6.98 -2.52 1.24
CA PRO A 37 7.82 -3.50 1.94
C PRO A 37 8.91 -4.09 1.04
N VAL A 38 8.63 -4.21 -0.26
CA VAL A 38 9.58 -4.67 -1.28
C VAL A 38 9.78 -3.52 -2.29
N PRO A 39 10.89 -2.75 -2.18
CA PRO A 39 11.12 -1.57 -3.02
C PRO A 39 11.59 -1.88 -4.45
N LEU A 40 11.95 -3.15 -4.69
CA LEU A 40 12.66 -3.68 -5.84
C LEU A 40 12.19 -5.12 -6.07
N ASP A 41 11.72 -5.45 -7.28
CA ASP A 41 11.31 -6.81 -7.60
C ASP A 41 11.87 -7.23 -8.97
N SER A 42 12.51 -8.40 -9.00
CA SER A 42 13.22 -8.93 -10.15
C SER A 42 12.60 -10.24 -10.64
N LYS A 43 12.63 -10.43 -11.95
CA LYS A 43 12.27 -11.66 -12.66
C LYS A 43 13.38 -12.00 -13.67
N HIS A 44 13.44 -13.26 -14.10
CA HIS A 44 14.39 -13.69 -15.13
C HIS A 44 13.62 -14.14 -16.35
N ALA A 45 14.07 -13.72 -17.54
CA ALA A 45 13.47 -14.14 -18.80
C ALA A 45 13.71 -15.65 -19.02
N LEU A 46 12.64 -16.40 -19.26
CA LEU A 46 12.73 -17.85 -19.50
C LEU A 46 13.25 -18.15 -20.92
N LEU A 47 12.90 -17.29 -21.87
CA LEU A 47 13.24 -17.31 -23.28
C LEU A 47 13.61 -15.88 -23.71
N ASP A 48 14.17 -15.73 -24.91
CA ASP A 48 14.33 -14.42 -25.51
C ASP A 48 12.96 -13.77 -25.73
N ASP A 49 12.85 -12.47 -25.45
CA ASP A 49 11.61 -11.70 -25.55
C ASP A 49 11.88 -10.25 -25.98
N VAL A 50 10.82 -9.54 -26.37
CA VAL A 50 10.86 -8.13 -26.77
C VAL A 50 9.83 -7.35 -25.96
N LEU A 51 10.30 -6.37 -25.18
CA LEU A 51 9.40 -5.50 -24.42
C LEU A 51 8.56 -4.61 -25.35
N PRO A 52 7.43 -4.05 -24.89
CA PRO A 52 6.54 -3.24 -25.73
C PRO A 52 7.19 -2.02 -26.40
N ASP A 53 8.34 -1.55 -25.90
CA ASP A 53 9.11 -0.45 -26.47
C ASP A 53 10.16 -0.91 -27.51
N GLY A 54 10.22 -2.20 -27.82
CA GLY A 54 11.19 -2.82 -28.72
C GLY A 54 12.48 -3.29 -28.05
N THR A 55 12.63 -3.14 -26.73
CA THR A 55 13.83 -3.59 -26.02
C THR A 55 13.95 -5.12 -26.04
N LEU A 56 15.04 -5.64 -26.60
CA LEU A 56 15.35 -7.06 -26.58
C LEU A 56 15.80 -7.50 -25.17
N VAL A 57 15.26 -8.62 -24.70
CA VAL A 57 15.61 -9.25 -23.43
C VAL A 57 15.99 -10.69 -23.70
N SER A 58 17.29 -11.01 -23.63
CA SER A 58 17.74 -12.39 -23.84
C SER A 58 17.36 -13.30 -22.68
N LYS A 59 17.21 -14.59 -22.96
CA LYS A 59 17.02 -15.66 -21.98
C LYS A 59 18.03 -15.54 -20.83
N GLY A 60 17.54 -15.69 -19.60
CA GLY A 60 18.31 -15.57 -18.38
C GLY A 60 18.54 -14.13 -17.90
N THR A 61 18.23 -13.11 -18.72
CA THR A 61 18.36 -11.71 -18.32
C THR A 61 17.46 -11.41 -17.14
N ARG A 62 18.02 -10.73 -16.13
CA ARG A 62 17.27 -10.24 -14.97
C ARG A 62 16.59 -8.91 -15.29
N VAL A 63 15.27 -8.92 -15.31
CA VAL A 63 14.42 -7.73 -15.48
C VAL A 63 13.94 -7.29 -14.11
N THR A 64 14.10 -6.01 -13.78
CA THR A 64 13.77 -5.47 -12.45
C THR A 64 12.93 -4.22 -12.58
N TYR A 65 11.85 -4.13 -11.80
CA TYR A 65 11.08 -2.91 -11.63
C TYR A 65 11.22 -2.40 -10.20
N HIS A 66 11.03 -1.09 -10.03
CA HIS A 66 11.20 -0.37 -8.77
C HIS A 66 9.86 0.18 -8.27
N PRO A 67 9.03 -0.60 -7.53
CA PRO A 67 7.81 -0.08 -6.92
C PRO A 67 8.02 1.21 -6.13
N TYR A 68 9.16 1.32 -5.42
CA TYR A 68 9.49 2.51 -4.63
C TYR A 68 9.66 3.78 -5.49
N ALA A 69 10.36 3.66 -6.61
CA ALA A 69 10.59 4.77 -7.54
C ALA A 69 9.31 5.08 -8.31
N MET A 70 8.65 4.06 -8.86
CA MET A 70 7.38 4.18 -9.59
C MET A 70 6.30 4.88 -8.75
N GLY A 71 6.24 4.58 -7.45
CA GLY A 71 5.35 5.25 -6.51
C GLY A 71 5.55 6.77 -6.49
N ARG A 72 6.76 7.28 -6.74
CA ARG A 72 7.11 8.72 -6.67
C ARG A 72 7.26 9.40 -8.03
N MET A 73 6.91 8.72 -9.12
CA MET A 73 7.03 9.29 -10.46
C MET A 73 5.84 10.18 -10.78
N ALA A 74 6.08 11.45 -11.09
CA ALA A 74 5.04 12.39 -11.51
C ALA A 74 4.31 11.94 -12.79
N ALA A 75 5.01 11.25 -13.70
CA ALA A 75 4.42 10.67 -14.90
C ALA A 75 3.35 9.59 -14.61
N ILE A 76 3.39 8.97 -13.42
CA ILE A 76 2.47 7.90 -13.02
C ILE A 76 1.40 8.44 -12.04
N TRP A 77 1.82 9.28 -11.08
CA TRP A 77 1.00 9.69 -9.94
C TRP A 77 0.65 11.18 -9.91
N GLY A 78 1.09 11.96 -10.91
CA GLY A 78 0.89 13.40 -10.97
C GLY A 78 1.86 14.21 -10.11
N THR A 79 1.70 15.53 -10.11
CA THR A 79 2.60 16.45 -9.39
C THR A 79 2.56 16.27 -7.87
N ASP A 80 1.47 15.73 -7.32
CA ASP A 80 1.31 15.44 -5.90
C ASP A 80 1.87 14.06 -5.49
N CYS A 81 2.65 13.39 -6.35
CA CYS A 81 3.18 12.04 -6.13
C CYS A 81 4.02 11.87 -4.85
N LEU A 82 4.60 12.94 -4.29
CA LEU A 82 5.36 12.86 -3.03
C LEU A 82 4.49 13.05 -1.79
N GLN A 83 3.23 13.48 -1.94
CA GLN A 83 2.32 13.70 -0.82
C GLN A 83 1.67 12.38 -0.41
N PHE A 84 1.50 12.19 0.90
CA PHE A 84 0.64 11.14 1.43
C PHE A 84 -0.82 11.61 1.36
N LYS A 85 -1.57 11.09 0.37
CA LYS A 85 -2.95 11.49 0.09
C LYS A 85 -3.85 10.27 -0.12
N PRO A 86 -4.40 9.66 0.94
CA PRO A 86 -5.31 8.51 0.83
C PRO A 86 -6.50 8.75 -0.09
N GLU A 87 -6.96 9.99 -0.23
CA GLU A 87 -8.09 10.40 -1.04
C GLU A 87 -7.92 10.05 -2.53
N ARG A 88 -6.69 9.86 -3.02
CA ARG A 88 -6.46 9.42 -4.41
C ARG A 88 -6.98 8.00 -4.71
N TRP A 89 -7.31 7.25 -3.66
CA TRP A 89 -7.84 5.90 -3.72
C TRP A 89 -9.34 5.85 -3.47
N LEU A 90 -10.01 7.00 -3.37
CA LEU A 90 -11.42 7.10 -3.03
C LEU A 90 -12.20 7.75 -4.18
N ASP A 91 -13.44 7.31 -4.37
CA ASP A 91 -14.40 8.03 -5.20
C ASP A 91 -15.04 9.21 -4.45
N GLU A 92 -15.95 9.92 -5.11
CA GLU A 92 -16.68 11.06 -4.55
C GLU A 92 -17.58 10.72 -3.34
N HIS A 93 -17.90 9.45 -3.15
CA HIS A 93 -18.68 8.95 -2.03
C HIS A 93 -17.81 8.37 -0.90
N GLY A 94 -16.49 8.34 -1.07
CA GLY A 94 -15.54 7.81 -0.10
C GLY A 94 -15.36 6.29 -0.17
N TYR A 95 -15.83 5.63 -1.24
CA TYR A 95 -15.56 4.21 -1.46
C TYR A 95 -14.19 4.01 -2.08
N PHE A 96 -13.53 2.92 -1.67
CA PHE A 96 -12.21 2.58 -2.18
C PHE A 96 -12.28 2.14 -3.65
N VAL A 97 -11.45 2.75 -4.48
CA VAL A 97 -11.27 2.42 -5.90
C VAL A 97 -9.84 1.91 -6.12
N PRO A 98 -9.66 0.62 -6.48
CA PRO A 98 -8.34 0.05 -6.71
C PRO A 98 -7.69 0.67 -7.96
N GLN A 99 -6.39 0.97 -7.86
CA GLN A 99 -5.59 1.30 -9.03
C GLN A 99 -5.19 0.02 -9.79
N SER A 100 -4.85 0.17 -11.07
CA SER A 100 -4.27 -0.93 -11.85
C SER A 100 -3.06 -1.53 -11.14
N ASN A 101 -2.96 -2.86 -11.11
CA ASN A 101 -1.81 -3.57 -10.51
C ASN A 101 -0.47 -3.22 -11.19
N PHE A 102 -0.48 -2.70 -12.42
CA PHE A 102 0.73 -2.25 -13.11
C PHE A 102 1.13 -0.81 -12.75
N LYS A 103 0.17 0.00 -12.30
CA LYS A 103 0.40 1.34 -11.74
C LYS A 103 0.83 1.26 -10.27
N PHE A 104 0.22 0.35 -9.52
CA PHE A 104 0.51 0.06 -8.11
C PHE A 104 1.02 -1.39 -7.95
N ALA A 105 2.27 -1.61 -8.33
CA ALA A 105 2.88 -2.94 -8.41
C ALA A 105 3.42 -3.48 -7.07
N VAL A 106 2.91 -3.04 -5.92
CA VAL A 106 3.35 -3.50 -4.59
C VAL A 106 3.10 -4.99 -4.39
N PHE A 107 1.99 -5.49 -4.93
CA PHE A 107 1.64 -6.92 -4.92
C PHE A 107 1.87 -7.59 -6.28
N GLN A 108 2.71 -6.99 -7.13
CA GLN A 108 2.97 -7.44 -8.51
C GLN A 108 1.71 -7.39 -9.39
N GLY A 109 1.85 -7.76 -10.67
CA GLY A 109 0.75 -7.85 -11.64
C GLY A 109 0.83 -9.11 -12.48
N GLY A 110 -0.25 -9.40 -13.23
CA GLY A 110 -0.34 -10.55 -14.12
C GLY A 110 -0.26 -11.91 -13.39
N ALA A 111 0.28 -12.92 -14.07
CA ALA A 111 0.33 -14.30 -13.59
C ALA A 111 1.19 -14.50 -12.32
N ARG A 112 1.95 -13.49 -11.91
CA ARG A 112 2.82 -13.52 -10.72
C ARG A 112 2.32 -12.60 -9.61
N ILE A 113 1.03 -12.23 -9.63
CA ILE A 113 0.42 -11.49 -8.52
C ILE A 113 0.64 -12.22 -7.19
N CYS A 114 0.91 -11.45 -6.14
CA CYS A 114 1.15 -11.99 -4.81
C CYS A 114 -0.07 -12.77 -4.31
N VAL A 115 0.12 -14.07 -4.07
CA VAL A 115 -0.91 -14.96 -3.52
C VAL A 115 -1.41 -14.52 -2.13
N GLY A 116 -0.57 -13.80 -1.39
CA GLY A 116 -0.90 -13.31 -0.04
C GLY A 116 -1.57 -11.94 0.03
N LYS A 117 -1.90 -11.31 -1.12
CA LYS A 117 -2.42 -9.93 -1.18
C LYS A 117 -3.63 -9.71 -0.25
N ASP A 118 -4.65 -10.54 -0.38
CA ASP A 118 -5.92 -10.31 0.32
C ASP A 118 -5.78 -10.58 1.83
N MET A 119 -5.05 -11.64 2.20
CA MET A 119 -4.72 -11.92 3.60
C MET A 119 -3.91 -10.78 4.24
N ALA A 120 -2.94 -10.22 3.51
CA ALA A 120 -2.15 -9.10 4.00
C ALA A 120 -3.02 -7.86 4.28
N PHE A 121 -3.98 -7.55 3.40
CA PHE A 121 -4.91 -6.43 3.65
C PHE A 121 -5.78 -6.65 4.89
N ILE A 122 -6.30 -7.87 5.10
CA ILE A 122 -7.08 -8.19 6.30
C ILE A 122 -6.24 -7.95 7.56
N GLN A 123 -5.03 -8.53 7.60
CA GLN A 123 -4.13 -8.42 8.76
C GLN A 123 -3.69 -6.97 9.02
N MET A 124 -3.28 -6.24 7.98
CA MET A 124 -2.88 -4.84 8.12
C MET A 124 -4.04 -3.96 8.62
N LYS A 125 -5.26 -4.16 8.09
CA LYS A 125 -6.44 -3.40 8.53
C LYS A 125 -6.77 -3.72 9.98
N TYR A 126 -6.74 -4.98 10.38
CA TYR A 126 -7.00 -5.39 11.76
C TYR A 126 -6.01 -4.74 12.74
N VAL A 127 -4.70 -4.85 12.46
CA VAL A 127 -3.66 -4.29 13.32
C VAL A 127 -3.75 -2.76 13.38
N ALA A 128 -3.89 -2.09 12.23
CA ALA A 128 -3.97 -0.63 12.19
C ALA A 128 -5.24 -0.11 12.90
N ALA A 129 -6.40 -0.75 12.67
CA ALA A 129 -7.64 -0.39 13.34
C ALA A 129 -7.53 -0.59 14.84
N ALA A 130 -6.95 -1.70 15.32
CA ALA A 130 -6.73 -1.95 16.74
C ALA A 130 -5.83 -0.89 17.36
N VAL A 131 -4.69 -0.59 16.74
CA VAL A 131 -3.73 0.41 17.26
C VAL A 131 -4.37 1.80 17.35
N VAL A 132 -5.04 2.25 16.29
CA VAL A 132 -5.67 3.59 16.24
C VAL A 132 -6.88 3.68 17.17
N SER A 133 -7.62 2.59 17.34
CA SER A 133 -8.77 2.54 18.26
C SER A 133 -8.34 2.50 19.72
N MET A 134 -7.20 1.88 20.02
CA MET A 134 -6.72 1.67 21.39
C MET A 134 -5.80 2.76 21.90
N PHE A 135 -5.00 3.37 21.04
CA PHE A 135 -3.92 4.28 21.43
C PHE A 135 -4.00 5.64 20.74
N ARG A 136 -3.45 6.67 21.39
CA ARG A 136 -3.11 7.93 20.72
C ARG A 136 -1.62 7.94 20.40
N LEU A 137 -1.28 7.94 19.12
CA LEU A 137 0.09 8.03 18.65
C LEU A 137 0.60 9.47 18.79
N ARG A 138 1.80 9.64 19.36
CA ARG A 138 2.50 10.94 19.46
C ARG A 138 3.95 10.75 19.02
N ARG A 139 4.52 11.77 18.38
CA ARG A 139 5.96 11.77 18.08
C ARG A 139 6.74 11.75 19.41
N PRO A 140 7.83 10.98 19.51
CA PRO A 140 8.73 11.09 20.65
C PRO A 140 9.18 12.56 20.83
N VAL A 141 9.05 13.09 22.04
CA VAL A 141 9.55 14.42 22.38
C VAL A 141 11.08 14.30 22.45
N HIS A 142 11.77 14.79 21.43
CA HIS A 142 13.21 15.01 21.55
C HIS A 142 13.39 16.31 22.32
N ASN A 143 13.88 16.24 23.56
CA ASN A 143 14.46 17.40 24.23
C ASN A 143 15.77 17.72 23.53
N SER A 144 15.72 18.63 22.56
CA SER A 144 16.93 19.23 21.99
C SER A 144 17.47 20.23 23.02
N SER A 145 18.34 19.75 23.89
CA SER A 145 19.21 20.56 24.73
C SER A 145 20.64 20.05 24.55
N VAL A 146 21.25 20.45 23.44
CA VAL A 146 22.71 20.58 23.27
C VAL A 146 22.93 21.83 22.43
#